data_AF-A0A966XGW7-F1
#
_entry.id   AF-A0A966XGW7-F1
#
_cell.length_a   1.000
_cell.length_b   1.000
_cell.length_c   1.000
_cell.angle_alpha   90.00
_cell.angle_beta   90.00
_cell.angle_gamma   90.00
#
_symmetry.space_group_name_H-M   'P 1'
#
loop_
_entity.id
_entity.type
_entity.pdbx_description
1 polymer ?
#
loop_
_entity_poly.entity_id
_entity_poly.type
_entity_poly.pdbx_seq_one_letter_code
_entity_poly.pdbx_strand_id
1 'polypeptide(L)'
;GYETGAKGVLLCVIDAPPEAEAPIAKAALEAIAFCGFDNLLFDVSFLKHNDRALEAIERQGQRLLFPKRPPVTLLQRSMPGSDPARPPKLR
;
A
#
# COMPACT_ATOMS: atom_id res chain seq x y z
N GLY A 1 25.36 1.49 -10.59
CA GLY A 1 25.81 2.75 -9.97
C GLY A 1 25.11 3.90 -10.66
N TYR A 2 24.53 4.83 -9.91
CA TYR A 2 23.84 6.03 -10.42
C TYR A 2 24.85 7.09 -10.91
N GLU A 3 25.71 6.74 -11.88
CA GLU A 3 26.86 7.56 -12.30
C GLU A 3 26.57 8.48 -13.50
N THR A 4 25.35 8.45 -14.05
CA THR A 4 25.00 9.19 -15.29
C THR A 4 24.18 10.47 -15.06
N GLY A 5 23.91 10.87 -13.81
CA GLY A 5 22.96 11.96 -13.55
C GLY A 5 21.53 11.64 -14.00
N ALA A 6 21.24 10.35 -14.23
CA ALA A 6 19.91 9.89 -14.58
C ALA A 6 18.94 10.21 -13.45
N LYS A 7 17.87 10.95 -13.79
CA LYS A 7 16.78 11.25 -12.87
C LYS A 7 15.81 10.08 -12.88
N GLY A 8 15.68 9.42 -11.72
CA GLY A 8 14.71 8.36 -11.48
C GLY A 8 13.78 8.72 -10.33
N VAL A 9 12.73 7.93 -10.17
CA VAL A 9 11.82 7.99 -9.02
C VAL A 9 12.17 6.85 -8.08
N LEU A 10 12.36 7.18 -6.81
CA LEU A 10 12.58 6.21 -5.75
C LEU A 10 11.34 6.18 -4.84
N LEU A 11 10.71 5.01 -4.72
CA LEU A 11 9.66 4.77 -3.74
C LEU A 11 10.28 4.10 -2.50
N CYS A 12 10.25 4.80 -1.36
CA CYS A 12 10.69 4.24 -0.09
C CYS A 12 9.50 3.78 0.75
N VAL A 13 9.51 2.52 1.16
CA VAL A 13 8.50 1.93 2.06
C VAL A 13 9.13 1.74 3.43
N ILE A 14 8.53 2.35 4.45
CA ILE A 14 9.08 2.37 5.81
C ILE A 14 8.37 1.31 6.67
N ASP A 15 9.16 0.51 7.39
CA ASP A 15 8.72 -0.55 8.30
C ASP A 15 7.74 -1.56 7.65
N ALA A 16 7.99 -1.92 6.38
CA ALA A 16 7.29 -3.04 5.77
C ALA A 16 7.63 -4.35 6.51
N PRO A 17 6.66 -5.24 6.76
CA PRO A 17 6.95 -6.61 7.15
C PRO A 17 7.83 -7.28 6.08
N PRO A 18 8.86 -8.07 6.44
CA PRO A 18 9.75 -8.72 5.47
C PRO A 18 8.99 -9.57 4.43
N GLU A 19 7.91 -10.24 4.85
CA GLU A 19 7.04 -11.03 3.98
C GLU A 19 6.27 -10.19 2.95
N ALA A 20 6.15 -8.87 3.17
CA ALA A 20 5.42 -7.95 2.32
C ALA A 20 6.32 -7.20 1.32
N GLU A 21 7.65 -7.24 1.48
CA GLU A 21 8.57 -6.48 0.62
C GLU A 21 8.46 -6.88 -0.86
N ALA A 22 8.65 -8.18 -1.15
CA ALA A 22 8.56 -8.70 -2.51
C ALA A 22 7.21 -8.42 -3.20
N PRO A 23 6.03 -8.72 -2.59
CA PRO A 23 4.75 -8.42 -3.22
C PRO A 23 4.49 -6.92 -3.39
N ILE A 24 4.95 -6.06 -2.47
CA ILE A 24 4.81 -4.60 -2.61
C ILE A 24 5.66 -4.09 -3.77
N ALA A 25 6.93 -4.53 -3.87
CA ALA A 25 7.81 -4.12 -4.96
C ALA A 25 7.23 -4.52 -6.32
N LYS A 26 6.74 -5.75 -6.45
CA LYS A 26 6.07 -6.23 -7.66
C LYS A 26 4.84 -5.38 -7.99
N ALA A 27 3.95 -5.15 -7.02
CA ALA A 27 2.74 -4.37 -7.26
C ALA A 27 3.03 -2.93 -7.68
N ALA A 28 4.07 -2.32 -7.12
CA ALA A 28 4.51 -0.98 -7.52
C ALA A 28 4.98 -0.96 -8.99
N LEU A 29 5.83 -1.91 -9.39
CA LEU A 29 6.31 -2.02 -10.77
C LEU A 29 5.17 -2.29 -11.77
N GLU A 30 4.24 -3.18 -11.43
CA GLU A 30 3.05 -3.45 -12.23
C GLU A 30 2.16 -2.21 -12.39
N ALA A 31 2.02 -1.41 -11.33
CA ALA A 31 1.28 -0.16 -11.40
C ALA A 31 1.95 0.88 -12.33
N ILE A 32 3.28 0.99 -12.29
CA ILE A 32 4.06 1.86 -13.19
C ILE A 32 3.88 1.44 -14.65
N ALA A 33 4.00 0.14 -14.94
CA ALA A 33 3.76 -0.42 -16.27
C ALA A 33 2.32 -0.19 -16.73
N PHE A 34 1.33 -0.41 -15.85
CA PHE A 34 -0.08 -0.16 -16.14
C PHE A 34 -0.36 1.31 -16.48
N CYS A 35 0.38 2.23 -15.87
CA CYS A 35 0.28 3.67 -16.16
C CYS A 35 1.03 4.10 -17.44
N GLY A 36 1.67 3.16 -18.17
CA GLY A 36 2.39 3.43 -19.41
C GLY A 36 3.76 4.09 -19.20
N PHE A 37 4.35 3.93 -18.01
CA PHE A 37 5.65 4.49 -17.65
C PHE A 37 6.76 3.43 -17.69
N ASP A 38 6.69 2.47 -18.62
CA ASP A 38 7.59 1.30 -18.67
C ASP A 38 9.08 1.64 -18.83
N ASN A 39 9.39 2.85 -19.33
CA ASN A 39 10.76 3.35 -19.49
C ASN A 39 11.21 4.27 -18.34
N LEU A 40 10.37 4.48 -17.33
CA LEU A 40 10.72 5.29 -16.15
C LEU A 40 11.74 4.51 -15.31
N LEU A 41 12.87 5.14 -15.00
CA LEU A 41 13.77 4.65 -13.97
C LEU A 41 13.05 4.75 -12.63
N PHE A 42 12.54 3.62 -12.15
CA PHE A 42 11.77 3.49 -10.92
C PHE A 42 12.38 2.41 -10.04
N ASP A 43 12.64 2.75 -8.78
CA ASP A 43 13.22 1.84 -7.80
C ASP A 43 12.34 1.79 -6.53
N VAL A 44 12.33 0.64 -5.85
CA VAL A 44 11.61 0.43 -4.60
C VAL A 44 12.62 0.02 -3.53
N SER A 45 12.69 0.79 -2.45
CA SER A 45 13.57 0.53 -1.32
C SER A 45 12.77 0.37 -0.02
N PHE A 46 13.22 -0.56 0.82
CA PHE A 46 12.62 -0.83 2.13
C PHE A 46 13.55 -0.34 3.21
N LEU A 47 13.04 0.51 4.10
CA LEU A 47 13.80 1.13 5.18
C LEU A 47 13.12 0.89 6.52
N LYS A 48 13.91 0.89 7.59
CA LYS A 48 13.37 0.96 8.95
C LYS A 48 13.17 2.41 9.35
N HIS A 49 12.25 2.69 10.27
CA HIS A 49 12.05 4.04 10.82
C HIS A 49 13.32 4.67 11.43
N ASN A 50 14.30 3.87 11.82
CA ASN A 50 15.57 4.33 12.39
C ASN A 50 16.74 4.31 11.39
N ASP A 51 16.46 4.14 10.10
CA ASP A 51 17.49 4.16 9.07
C ASP A 51 18.03 5.59 8.87
N ARG A 52 19.35 5.73 8.77
CA ARG A 52 20.00 7.03 8.54
C ARG A 52 19.61 7.66 7.21
N ALA A 53 19.28 6.85 6.21
CA ALA A 53 18.81 7.35 4.91
C ALA A 53 17.46 8.08 5.01
N LEU A 54 16.66 7.80 6.05
CA LEU A 54 15.34 8.38 6.20
C LEU A 54 15.38 9.90 6.39
N GLU A 55 16.39 10.44 7.08
CA GLU A 55 16.55 11.89 7.27
C GLU A 55 16.66 12.64 5.94
N ALA A 56 17.40 12.08 4.98
CA ALA A 56 17.53 12.66 3.64
C ALA A 56 16.22 12.58 2.85
N ILE A 57 15.50 11.47 2.97
CA ILE A 57 14.21 11.26 2.31
C ILE A 57 13.13 12.16 2.89
N GLU A 58 13.08 12.37 4.21
CA GLU A 58 12.09 13.25 4.82
C GLU A 58 12.27 14.72 4.41
N ARG A 59 13.52 15.14 4.15
CA ARG A 59 13.83 16.52 3.71
C ARG A 59 13.42 16.81 2.27
N GLN A 60 13.52 15.83 1.39
CA GLN A 60 13.40 16.04 -0.07
C GLN A 60 12.26 15.25 -0.72
N GLY A 61 11.79 14.20 -0.05
CA GLY A 61 10.77 13.28 -0.55
C GLY A 61 9.36 13.79 -0.32
N GLN A 62 8.44 13.32 -1.15
CA GLN A 62 7.02 13.60 -0.99
C GLN A 62 6.35 12.47 -0.20
N ARG A 63 5.71 12.82 0.92
CA ARG A 63 5.00 11.83 1.74
C ARG A 63 3.69 11.42 1.09
N LEU A 64 3.57 10.12 0.81
CA LEU A 64 2.32 9.51 0.37
C LEU A 64 1.54 9.05 1.60
N LEU A 65 0.37 9.63 1.83
CA LEU A 65 -0.54 9.23 2.90
C LEU A 65 -1.57 8.27 2.32
N PHE A 66 -1.62 7.06 2.85
CA PHE A 66 -2.74 6.16 2.57
C PHE A 66 -3.99 6.64 3.31
N PRO A 67 -5.18 6.60 2.68
CA PRO A 67 -6.41 6.86 3.39
C PRO A 67 -6.56 5.86 4.53
N LYS A 68 -7.10 6.32 5.68
CA LYS A 68 -7.43 5.42 6.77
C LYS A 68 -8.40 4.36 6.25
N ARG A 69 -8.08 3.08 6.45
CA ARG A 69 -9.03 2.00 6.10
C ARG A 69 -10.32 2.24 6.88
N PRO A 70 -11.50 2.16 6.23
CA PRO A 70 -12.75 2.22 6.95
C PRO A 70 -12.80 1.09 8.00
N PRO A 71 -13.43 1.32 9.16
CA PRO A 71 -13.58 0.27 10.16
C PRO A 71 -14.27 -0.93 9.52
N VAL A 72 -13.71 -2.12 9.73
CA VAL A 72 -14.33 -3.37 9.32
C VAL A 72 -15.60 -3.51 10.15
N THR A 73 -16.74 -3.15 9.58
CA THR A 73 -18.02 -3.50 10.16
C THR A 73 -18.18 -4.98 9.91
N LEU A 74 -17.90 -5.80 10.93
CA LEU A 74 -18.35 -7.17 10.94
C LEU A 74 -19.86 -7.11 10.80
N LEU A 75 -20.38 -7.37 9.59
CA LEU A 75 -21.79 -7.60 9.41
C LEU A 75 -22.11 -8.84 10.25
N GLN A 76 -22.60 -8.63 11.48
CA GLN A 76 -23.40 -9.63 12.15
C GLN A 76 -24.58 -9.89 11.22
N ARG A 77 -24.44 -10.89 10.36
CA ARG A 77 -25.58 -11.43 9.62
C ARG A 77 -26.57 -11.88 10.70
N SER A 78 -27.61 -11.10 10.93
CA SER A 78 -28.76 -11.56 11.70
C SER A 78 -29.24 -12.82 11.01
N MET A 79 -29.32 -13.95 11.72
CA MET A 79 -29.84 -15.16 11.10
C MET A 79 -31.29 -14.89 10.65
N PRO A 80 -31.72 -15.37 9.48
CA PRO A 80 -33.12 -15.29 9.10
C PRO A 80 -33.99 -15.88 10.22
N GLY A 81 -34.94 -15.10 10.74
CA GLY A 81 -35.80 -15.50 11.85
C GLY A 81 -35.27 -15.21 13.26
N SER A 82 -34.15 -14.51 13.42
CA SER A 82 -33.69 -14.04 14.75
C SER A 82 -34.50 -12.88 15.33
N ASP A 83 -35.27 -12.16 14.52
CA ASP A 83 -36.12 -11.05 14.97
C ASP A 83 -37.55 -11.57 15.24
N PRO A 84 -37.99 -11.70 16.51
CA PRO A 84 -39.34 -12.15 16.83
C PRO A 84 -40.42 -11.20 16.34
N ALA A 85 -40.10 -9.92 16.12
CA ALA A 85 -41.01 -8.92 15.56
C ALA A 85 -41.10 -9.00 14.03
N ARG A 86 -40.19 -9.74 13.37
CA ARG A 86 -40.18 -9.97 11.92
C ARG A 86 -39.98 -11.46 11.60
N PRO A 87 -40.99 -12.31 11.89
CA PRO A 87 -40.92 -13.72 11.56
C PRO A 87 -40.77 -13.94 10.04
N PRO A 88 -40.06 -15.00 9.61
CA PRO A 88 -39.87 -15.28 8.19
C PRO A 88 -41.21 -15.61 7.53
N LYS A 89 -41.43 -15.08 6.32
CA LYS A 89 -42.60 -15.41 5.51
C LYS A 89 -42.38 -16.77 4.85
N LEU A 90 -43.12 -17.78 5.28
CA LEU A 90 -43.20 -19.06 4.59
C LEU A 90 -44.04 -18.88 3.32
N ARG A 91 -43.54 -19.38 2.18
CA ARG A 91 -44.28 -19.53 0.92
C ARG A 91 -44.37 -21.00 0.58
#